data_AF-A0A349EP77-F1
#
_entry.id   AF-A0A349EP77-F1
#
_cell.length_a   1.000
_cell.length_b   1.000
_cell.length_c   1.000
_cell.angle_alpha   90.00
_cell.angle_beta   90.00
_cell.angle_gamma   90.00
#
_symmetry.space_group_name_H-M   'P 1'
#
loop_
_entity.id
_entity.type
_entity.pdbx_description
1 polymer ?
#
loop_
_entity_poly.entity_id
_entity_poly.type
_entity_poly.pdbx_seq_one_letter_code
_entity_poly.pdbx_strand_id
1 'polypeptide(L)'
;MEMLGLVFMLIGAVIAIVYGIILLVKAFQTSVLWGLGSIFVPFVSLLFVILHWDVAKKPFLMGLISIPFFVIGILFMPDSMMQQVPVSS
;
A
#
# COMPACT_ATOMS: atom_id res chain seq x y z
N MET A 1 11.35 -18.95 -9.05
CA MET A 1 11.33 -17.49 -9.21
C MET A 1 9.96 -16.93 -8.82
N GLU A 2 8.87 -17.57 -9.27
CA GLU A 2 7.49 -17.16 -8.95
C GLU A 2 7.20 -17.06 -7.43
N MET A 3 7.57 -18.08 -6.63
CA MET A 3 7.38 -18.03 -5.17
C MET A 3 8.11 -16.86 -4.50
N LEU A 4 9.27 -16.45 -5.02
CA LEU A 4 10.01 -15.33 -4.46
C LEU A 4 9.25 -14.02 -4.72
N GLY A 5 8.74 -13.81 -5.94
CA GLY A 5 7.91 -12.66 -6.27
C GLY A 5 6.70 -12.52 -5.34
N LEU A 6 5.98 -13.62 -5.09
CA LEU A 6 4.85 -13.65 -4.15
C LEU A 6 5.25 -13.31 -2.71
N VAL A 7 6.40 -13.81 -2.22
CA VAL A 7 6.89 -13.48 -0.88
C VAL A 7 7.18 -11.98 -0.74
N PHE A 8 7.84 -11.37 -1.73
CA PHE A 8 8.11 -9.93 -1.73
C PHE A 8 6.81 -9.12 -1.78
N MET A 9 5.83 -9.52 -2.59
CA MET A 9 4.51 -8.88 -2.62
C MET A 9 3.79 -8.98 -1.28
N LEU A 10 3.83 -10.14 -0.62
CA LEU A 10 3.20 -10.33 0.69
C LEU A 10 3.84 -9.44 1.77
N ILE A 11 5.17 -9.36 1.79
CA ILE A 11 5.89 -8.47 2.71
C ILE A 11 5.51 -7.01 2.45
N GLY A 12 5.52 -6.58 1.19
CA GLY A 12 5.08 -5.24 0.80
C GLY A 12 3.65 -4.94 1.24
N ALA A 13 2.73 -5.89 1.06
CA ALA A 13 1.34 -5.77 1.47
C ALA A 13 1.18 -5.66 2.98
N VAL A 14 1.89 -6.47 3.77
CA VAL A 14 1.86 -6.39 5.23
C VAL A 14 2.36 -5.01 5.69
N ILE A 15 3.48 -4.53 5.15
CA ILE A 15 4.02 -3.21 5.47
C ILE A 15 2.99 -2.12 5.14
N ALA A 16 2.43 -2.13 3.93
CA ALA A 16 1.45 -1.15 3.48
C ALA A 16 0.19 -1.13 4.37
N ILE A 17 -0.33 -2.30 4.74
CA ILE A 17 -1.50 -2.43 5.62
C ILE A 17 -1.18 -1.91 7.03
N VAL A 18 -0.06 -2.33 7.62
CA VAL A 18 0.32 -1.92 8.98
C VAL A 18 0.46 -0.39 9.07
N TYR A 19 1.22 0.23 8.16
CA TYR A 19 1.40 1.67 8.19
C TYR A 19 0.18 2.45 7.73
N GLY A 20 -0.65 1.89 6.84
CA GLY A 20 -1.95 2.42 6.48
C GLY A 20 -2.91 2.47 7.67
N ILE A 21 -2.97 1.39 8.47
CA ILE A 21 -3.76 1.36 9.71
C ILE A 21 -3.22 2.36 10.72
N ILE A 22 -1.89 2.47 10.90
CA ILE A 22 -1.31 3.47 11.81
C ILE A 22 -1.70 4.89 11.39
N LEU A 23 -1.62 5.21 10.09
CA LEU A 23 -2.07 6.51 9.56
C LEU A 23 -3.55 6.73 9.81
N LEU A 24 -4.38 5.70 9.62
CA LEU A 24 -5.81 5.77 9.87
C LEU A 24 -6.12 6.02 11.35
N VAL A 25 -5.45 5.31 12.26
CA VAL A 25 -5.55 5.53 13.71
C VAL A 25 -5.13 6.95 14.06
N LYS A 26 -4.06 7.48 13.46
CA LYS A 26 -3.65 8.88 13.65
C LYS A 26 -4.69 9.86 13.12
N ALA A 27 -5.33 9.56 11.99
CA ALA A 27 -6.42 10.38 11.46
C ALA A 27 -7.59 10.44 12.45
N PHE A 28 -8.02 9.31 13.00
CA PHE A 28 -9.06 9.25 14.04
C PHE A 28 -8.65 9.96 15.35
N GLN A 29 -7.38 9.85 15.77
CA GLN A 29 -6.85 10.56 16.95
C GLN A 29 -6.89 12.07 16.78
N THR A 30 -6.66 12.57 15.57
CA THR A 30 -6.76 14.00 15.27
C THR A 30 -8.21 14.46 15.15
N SER A 31 -9.05 13.75 14.38
CA SER A 31 -10.50 13.99 14.37
C SER A 31 -11.27 12.81 13.76
N VAL A 32 -12.50 12.61 14.21
CA VAL A 32 -13.39 11.59 13.64
C VAL A 32 -13.68 11.85 12.15
N LEU A 33 -13.78 13.12 11.73
CA LEU A 33 -13.99 13.52 10.33
C LEU A 33 -12.83 13.08 9.43
N TRP A 34 -11.58 13.25 9.87
CA TRP A 34 -10.40 12.79 9.12
C TRP A 34 -10.35 11.27 9.03
N GLY A 35 -10.66 10.57 10.11
CA GLY A 35 -10.74 9.11 10.13
C GLY A 35 -11.80 8.57 9.18
N LEU A 36 -13.03 9.06 9.29
CA LEU A 36 -14.13 8.67 8.40
C LEU A 36 -13.84 9.02 6.94
N GLY A 37 -13.37 10.25 6.70
CA GLY A 37 -13.03 10.71 5.37
C GLY A 37 -11.96 9.83 4.72
N SER A 38 -10.97 9.37 5.49
CA SER A 38 -9.92 8.46 4.99
C SER A 38 -10.43 7.06 4.62
N ILE A 39 -11.52 6.59 5.24
CA ILE A 39 -12.14 5.28 4.92
C ILE A 39 -13.03 5.40 3.67
N PHE A 40 -13.86 6.44 3.61
CA PHE A 40 -14.84 6.60 2.53
C PHE A 40 -14.24 7.21 1.26
N VAL A 41 -13.18 8.00 1.38
CA VAL A 41 -12.57 8.73 0.27
C VAL A 41 -11.05 8.49 0.27
N PRO A 42 -10.52 7.71 -0.69
CA PRO A 42 -9.11 7.31 -0.67
C PRO A 42 -8.14 8.51 -0.72
N PHE A 43 -8.52 9.60 -1.38
CA PHE A 43 -7.71 10.83 -1.48
C PHE A 43 -7.65 11.63 -0.18
N VAL A 44 -8.60 11.44 0.75
CA VAL A 44 -8.58 12.17 2.03
C VAL A 44 -7.41 11.72 2.90
N SER A 45 -6.99 10.46 2.80
CA SER A 45 -5.80 9.96 3.50
C SER A 45 -4.53 10.74 3.10
N LEU A 46 -4.37 11.06 1.81
CA LEU A 46 -3.26 11.87 1.29
C LEU A 46 -3.36 13.33 1.75
N LEU A 47 -4.56 13.91 1.72
CA LEU A 47 -4.78 15.27 2.25
C LEU A 47 -4.45 15.34 3.75
N PHE A 48 -4.84 14.31 4.52
CA PHE A 48 -4.50 14.22 5.93
C PHE A 48 -2.98 14.19 6.13
N VAL A 49 -2.24 13.42 5.35
CA VAL A 49 -0.77 13.37 5.41
C VAL A 49 -0.15 14.73 5.11
N ILE A 50 -0.63 15.45 4.10
CA ILE A 50 -0.11 16.77 3.71
C ILE A 50 -0.41 17.82 4.79
N LEU A 51 -1.66 17.86 5.27
CA LEU A 51 -2.12 18.86 6.25
C LEU A 51 -1.61 18.60 7.66
N HIS A 52 -1.44 17.33 8.04
CA HIS A 52 -0.98 16.90 9.37
C HIS A 52 0.38 16.21 9.28
N TRP A 53 1.28 16.78 8.48
CA TRP A 53 2.59 16.23 8.18
C TRP A 53 3.39 15.89 9.45
N ASP A 54 3.32 16.72 10.49
CA ASP A 54 4.12 16.48 11.70
C ASP A 54 3.79 15.15 12.39
N VAL A 55 2.51 14.75 12.35
CA VAL A 55 2.02 13.50 12.94
C VAL A 55 2.11 12.33 11.94
N ALA A 56 1.89 12.61 10.65
CA ALA A 56 1.78 11.61 9.60
C ALA A 56 3.10 11.22 8.94
N LYS A 57 4.14 12.09 8.97
CA LYS A 57 5.41 11.88 8.25
C LYS A 57 6.08 10.55 8.56
N LYS A 58 6.13 10.17 9.84
CA LYS A 58 6.83 8.96 10.28
C LYS A 58 6.15 7.68 9.76
N PRO A 59 4.85 7.44 10.01
CA PRO A 59 4.19 6.25 9.47
C PRO A 59 4.08 6.29 7.95
N PHE A 60 3.90 7.46 7.33
CA PHE A 60 3.84 7.58 5.87
C PHE A 60 5.16 7.18 5.19
N LEU A 61 6.29 7.73 5.65
CA LEU A 61 7.61 7.41 5.09
C LEU A 61 7.99 5.95 5.31
N MET A 62 7.61 5.37 6.45
CA MET A 62 7.83 3.95 6.71
C MET A 62 6.93 3.06 5.83
N GLY A 63 5.70 3.49 5.56
CA GLY A 63 4.82 2.83 4.59
C GLY A 63 5.41 2.84 3.18
N LEU A 64 6.14 3.90 2.79
CA LEU A 64 6.80 4.01 1.49
C LEU A 64 7.87 2.92 1.25
N ILE A 65 8.38 2.30 2.32
CA ILE A 65 9.29 1.16 2.23
C ILE A 65 8.61 -0.04 1.54
N SER A 66 7.27 -0.14 1.54
CA SER A 66 6.56 -1.18 0.80
C SER A 66 6.76 -1.10 -0.72
N ILE A 67 7.04 0.08 -1.29
CA ILE A 67 7.20 0.28 -2.74
C ILE A 67 8.30 -0.60 -3.32
N PRO A 68 9.55 -0.58 -2.85
CA PRO A 68 10.59 -1.45 -3.39
C PRO A 68 10.24 -2.94 -3.25
N PHE A 69 9.54 -3.37 -2.20
CA PHE A 69 9.07 -4.76 -2.09
C PHE A 69 8.06 -5.12 -3.19
N PHE A 70 7.11 -4.23 -3.48
CA PHE A 70 6.18 -4.44 -4.58
C PHE A 70 6.86 -4.42 -5.95
N VAL A 71 7.79 -3.48 -6.18
CA VAL A 71 8.55 -3.38 -7.44
C VAL A 71 9.34 -4.67 -7.66
N ILE A 72 10.07 -5.15 -6.66
CA ILE A 72 10.79 -6.43 -6.74
C ILE A 72 9.80 -7.57 -6.95
N GLY A 73 8.69 -7.63 -6.20
CA GLY A 73 7.68 -8.66 -6.37
C GLY A 73 7.14 -8.76 -7.79
N ILE A 74 6.83 -7.62 -8.41
CA ILE A 74 6.34 -7.52 -9.80
C ILE A 74 7.41 -7.95 -10.80
N LEU A 75 8.66 -7.51 -10.62
CA LEU A 75 9.77 -7.87 -11.52
C LEU A 75 10.08 -9.38 -11.52
N PHE A 76 9.80 -10.07 -10.42
CA PHE A 76 9.97 -11.52 -10.29
C PHE A 76 8.68 -12.30 -10.58
N MET A 77 7.58 -11.63 -10.95
CA MET A 77 6.34 -12.27 -11.36
C MET A 77 6.51 -12.83 -12.79
N PRO A 78 6.17 -14.10 -13.05
CA PRO A 78 6.32 -14.70 -14.37
C PRO A 78 5.18 -14.30 -15.31
N ASP A 79 5.48 -14.13 -16.60
CA ASP A 79 4.52 -13.87 -17.68
C ASP A 79 3.51 -15.02 -17.93
N SER A 80 3.66 -16.15 -17.24
CA SER A 80 2.84 -17.36 -17.42
C SER A 80 1.35 -17.14 -17.08
N MET A 81 1.01 -16.08 -16.35
CA MET A 81 -0.39 -15.68 -16.09
C MET A 81 -1.02 -14.91 -17.27
N MET A 82 -0.24 -14.44 -18.24
CA MET A 82 -0.73 -13.74 -19.45
C MET A 82 -0.91 -14.65 -20.67
N GLN A 83 -0.41 -15.90 -20.62
CA GLN A 83 -0.36 -16.81 -21.78
C GLN A 83 -1.50 -17.83 -21.87
N GLN A 84 -2.47 -17.82 -20.96
CA GLN A 84 -3.62 -18.75 -21.00
C GLN A 84 -4.81 -18.26 -21.86
N VAL A 85 -4.60 -17.35 -22.82
CA VAL A 85 -5.57 -17.15 -23.89
C VAL A 85 -5.17 -18.09 -25.03
N PRO A 86 -5.84 -19.25 -25.22
CA PRO A 86 -5.60 -20.07 -26.39
C PRO A 86 -6.01 -19.23 -27.60
N VAL A 87 -5.03 -18.73 -28.35
CA VAL A 87 -5.28 -18.24 -29.70
C VAL A 87 -5.56 -19.49 -30.53
N SER A 88 -6.82 -19.90 -30.56
CA SER A 88 -7.32 -20.93 -31.46
C SER A 88 -7.20 -20.40 -32.89
N SER A 89 -6.13 -20.77 -33.57
CA SER A 89 -5.94 -20.63 -35.02
C SER A 89 -5.41 -21.93 -35.58
#